data_AF-A0A6N9V4I9-F1
#
_entry.id   AF-A0A6N9V4I9-F1
#
_cell.length_a   1.000
_cell.length_b   1.000
_cell.length_c   1.000
_cell.angle_alpha   90.00
_cell.angle_beta   90.00
_cell.angle_gamma   90.00
#
_symmetry.space_group_name_H-M   'P 1'
#
loop_
_entity.id
_entity.type
_entity.pdbx_description
1 polymer ?
#
loop_
_entity_poly.entity_id
_entity_poly.type
_entity_poly.pdbx_seq_one_letter_code
_entity_poly.pdbx_strand_id
1 'polypeptide(L)'
;MTVEGTVSGLEERVAGRAWTVRLDAADRGGATVRVSCSRPACTPQVLPTAAAGRTAAVAHLATHLRAASGPRPEAYCACRAEECHTHIRNAGPRERAVPSRCGGPVVMAVINDRQGRWWRALECCARCAAAHSSAKIV
;
A
#
# COMPACT_ATOMS: atom_id res chain seq x y z
N MET A 1 -46.68 3.42 -12.82
CA MET A 1 -45.29 3.88 -13.06
C MET A 1 -44.57 3.78 -11.73
N THR A 2 -43.86 2.67 -11.51
CA THR A 2 -43.04 2.47 -10.30
C THR A 2 -41.63 2.31 -10.82
N VAL A 3 -40.76 3.28 -10.51
CA VAL A 3 -39.38 3.28 -10.98
C VAL A 3 -38.61 2.30 -10.11
N GLU A 4 -38.24 1.15 -10.68
CA GLU A 4 -37.25 0.25 -10.11
C GLU A 4 -35.89 0.98 -10.12
N GLY A 5 -35.48 1.47 -8.95
CA GLY A 5 -34.14 1.97 -8.73
C GLY A 5 -33.17 0.80 -8.61
N THR A 6 -32.74 0.24 -9.75
CA THR A 6 -31.55 -0.62 -9.81
C THR A 6 -30.34 0.22 -9.42
N VAL A 7 -29.90 0.11 -8.17
CA VAL A 7 -28.54 0.49 -7.78
C VAL A 7 -27.59 -0.60 -8.27
N SER A 8 -27.50 -0.77 -9.60
CA SER A 8 -26.42 -1.49 -10.25
C SER A 8 -25.20 -0.55 -10.22
N GLY A 9 -24.18 -0.90 -9.42
CA GLY A 9 -22.99 -0.06 -9.27
C GLY A 9 -22.15 -0.36 -8.03
N LEU A 10 -22.55 -1.33 -7.20
CA LEU A 10 -21.61 -2.06 -6.34
C LEU A 10 -20.97 -3.20 -7.15
N GLU A 11 -20.45 -2.88 -8.35
CA GLU A 11 -19.45 -3.73 -8.99
C GLU A 11 -18.39 -4.01 -7.92
N GLU A 12 -18.08 -5.28 -7.72
CA GLU A 12 -17.31 -5.85 -6.62
C GLU A 12 -15.97 -5.11 -6.43
N ARG A 13 -15.97 -4.04 -5.63
CA ARG A 13 -14.80 -3.17 -5.46
C ARG A 13 -13.74 -3.94 -4.68
N VAL A 14 -12.62 -4.24 -5.34
CA VAL A 14 -11.53 -5.00 -4.72
C VAL A 14 -10.61 -4.06 -3.95
N ALA A 15 -10.09 -4.51 -2.82
CA ALA A 15 -9.05 -3.78 -2.10
C ALA A 15 -7.86 -3.51 -3.02
N GLY A 16 -7.34 -2.29 -2.97
CA GLY A 16 -6.13 -1.91 -3.66
C GLY A 16 -4.99 -2.86 -3.33
N ARG A 17 -4.18 -3.20 -4.33
CA ARG A 17 -3.01 -4.05 -4.14
C ARG A 17 -2.03 -3.37 -3.19
N ALA A 18 -1.35 -4.18 -2.40
CA ALA A 18 -0.19 -3.74 -1.63
C ALA A 18 0.91 -4.81 -1.68
N TRP A 19 2.14 -4.33 -1.65
CA TRP A 19 3.37 -5.12 -1.51
C TRP A 19 4.27 -4.39 -0.54
N THR A 20 4.69 -5.06 0.53
CA THR A 20 5.65 -4.52 1.49
C THR A 20 6.90 -5.37 1.45
N VAL A 21 8.05 -4.74 1.22
CA VAL A 21 9.36 -5.37 1.30
C VAL A 21 10.05 -4.86 2.57
N ARG A 22 10.50 -5.77 3.42
CA ARG A 22 11.17 -5.47 4.69
C ARG A 22 12.63 -5.87 4.64
N LEU A 23 13.44 -5.15 5.39
CA LEU A 23 14.84 -5.40 5.64
C LEU A 23 15.03 -5.58 7.14
N ASP A 24 15.28 -6.82 7.55
CA ASP A 24 15.45 -7.21 8.94
C ASP A 24 16.88 -7.70 9.19
N ALA A 25 17.40 -7.59 10.41
CA ALA A 25 18.66 -8.26 10.75
C ALA A 25 18.49 -9.79 10.62
N ALA A 26 19.43 -10.47 9.96
CA ALA A 26 19.36 -11.91 9.79
C ALA A 26 19.86 -12.66 11.03
N ASP A 27 20.85 -12.08 11.72
CA ASP A 27 21.49 -12.60 12.91
C ASP A 27 21.70 -11.50 13.95
N ARG A 28 21.74 -11.88 15.23
CA ARG A 28 21.91 -10.92 16.32
C ARG A 28 23.36 -10.47 16.35
N GLY A 29 23.62 -9.21 15.98
CA GLY A 29 24.94 -8.58 16.05
C GLY A 29 25.80 -8.75 14.79
N GLY A 30 25.29 -9.39 13.74
CA GLY A 30 25.96 -9.47 12.44
C GLY A 30 25.57 -8.37 11.47
N ALA A 31 26.34 -8.24 10.39
CA ALA A 31 26.07 -7.31 9.29
C ALA A 31 25.03 -7.86 8.29
N THR A 32 24.70 -9.15 8.42
CA THR A 32 23.83 -9.87 7.50
C THR A 32 22.37 -9.44 7.71
N VAL A 33 21.67 -9.24 6.59
CA VAL A 33 20.28 -8.79 6.58
C VAL A 33 19.42 -9.73 5.77
N ARG A 34 18.16 -9.85 6.16
CA ARG A 34 17.12 -10.58 5.45
C ARG A 34 16.20 -9.60 4.75
N VAL A 35 16.03 -9.76 3.45
CA VAL A 35 14.99 -9.10 2.66
C VAL A 35 13.80 -10.05 2.55
N SER A 36 12.62 -9.60 2.96
CA SER A 36 11.37 -10.38 2.87
C SER A 36 10.27 -9.56 2.20
N CYS A 37 9.35 -10.22 1.50
CA CYS A 37 8.19 -9.57 0.88
C CYS A 37 6.91 -10.09 1.52
N SER A 38 5.88 -9.24 1.60
CA SER A 38 4.55 -9.60 2.08
C SER A 38 3.80 -10.57 1.17
N ARG A 39 4.32 -10.88 -0.03
CA ARG A 39 3.73 -11.88 -0.93
C ARG A 39 4.38 -13.24 -0.73
N PRO A 40 3.58 -14.30 -0.50
CA PRO A 40 4.11 -15.64 -0.23
C PRO A 40 4.87 -16.25 -1.43
N ALA A 41 4.58 -15.80 -2.64
CA ALA A 41 5.27 -16.24 -3.86
C ALA A 41 6.72 -15.71 -3.98
N CYS A 42 7.12 -14.76 -3.13
CA CYS A 42 8.45 -14.16 -3.16
C CYS A 42 9.36 -14.86 -2.15
N THR A 43 10.46 -15.44 -2.64
CA THR A 43 11.46 -16.08 -1.77
C THR A 43 12.29 -15.02 -1.02
N PRO A 44 12.39 -15.10 0.33
CA PRO A 44 13.27 -14.22 1.10
C PRO A 44 14.74 -14.40 0.71
N GLN A 45 15.51 -13.32 0.78
CA GLN A 45 16.94 -13.32 0.47
C GLN A 45 17.75 -12.91 1.70
N VAL A 46 18.93 -13.51 1.88
CA VAL A 46 19.88 -13.14 2.92
C VAL A 46 21.10 -12.53 2.26
N LEU A 47 21.50 -11.34 2.69
CA LEU A 47 22.51 -10.52 2.04
C LEU A 47 23.55 -10.04 3.08
N PRO A 48 24.82 -9.88 2.68
CA PRO A 48 25.92 -9.70 3.63
C PRO A 48 25.96 -8.31 4.29
N THR A 49 25.25 -7.32 3.73
CA THR A 49 25.25 -5.95 4.27
C THR A 49 23.88 -5.29 4.11
N ALA A 50 23.59 -4.33 5.00
CA ALA A 50 22.39 -3.50 4.91
C ALA A 50 22.30 -2.71 3.58
N ALA A 51 23.43 -2.27 3.02
CA ALA A 51 23.45 -1.55 1.73
C ALA A 51 23.03 -2.46 0.56
N ALA A 52 23.56 -3.69 0.51
CA ALA A 52 23.14 -4.68 -0.46
C ALA A 52 21.65 -5.03 -0.27
N GLY A 53 21.21 -5.17 0.98
CA GLY A 53 19.82 -5.40 1.34
C GLY A 53 18.86 -4.31 0.86
N ARG A 54 19.18 -3.03 1.10
CA ARG A 54 18.38 -1.89 0.60
C ARG A 54 18.27 -1.90 -0.93
N THR A 55 19.38 -2.15 -1.61
CA THR A 55 19.43 -2.21 -3.07
C THR A 55 18.54 -3.34 -3.60
N ALA A 56 18.66 -4.54 -3.03
CA ALA A 56 17.84 -5.69 -3.39
C ALA A 56 16.35 -5.46 -3.10
N ALA A 57 16.02 -4.83 -1.98
CA ALA A 57 14.63 -4.54 -1.62
C ALA A 57 13.95 -3.57 -2.60
N VAL A 58 14.64 -2.50 -3.00
CA VAL A 58 14.15 -1.54 -4.00
C VAL A 58 14.00 -2.21 -5.37
N ALA A 59 15.00 -2.99 -5.79
CA ALA A 59 14.94 -3.73 -7.06
C ALA A 59 13.78 -4.73 -7.08
N HIS A 60 13.55 -5.43 -5.97
CA HIS A 60 12.45 -6.39 -5.81
C HIS A 60 11.09 -5.69 -5.89
N LEU A 61 10.90 -4.56 -5.18
CA LEU A 61 9.66 -3.80 -5.25
C LEU A 61 9.39 -3.27 -6.66
N ALA A 62 10.44 -2.83 -7.37
CA ALA A 62 10.33 -2.38 -8.75
C ALA A 62 9.87 -3.52 -9.70
N THR A 63 10.20 -4.78 -9.41
CA THR A 63 9.67 -5.93 -10.16
C THR A 63 8.16 -6.08 -9.98
N HIS A 64 7.62 -5.88 -8.77
CA HIS A 64 6.17 -5.86 -8.58
C HIS A 64 5.49 -4.72 -9.34
N LEU A 65 6.09 -3.52 -9.31
CA LEU A 65 5.56 -2.36 -10.02
C LEU A 65 5.54 -2.60 -11.53
N ARG A 66 6.62 -3.12 -12.12
CA ARG A 66 6.67 -3.44 -13.56
C ARG A 66 5.68 -4.53 -13.96
N ALA A 67 5.45 -5.51 -13.09
CA ALA A 67 4.47 -6.57 -13.33
C ALA A 67 3.01 -6.09 -13.17
N ALA A 68 2.79 -4.94 -12.51
CA ALA A 68 1.48 -4.35 -12.36
C ALA A 68 1.19 -3.36 -13.49
N SER A 69 0.07 -3.53 -14.19
CA SER A 69 -0.37 -2.62 -15.27
C SER A 69 -0.92 -1.28 -14.79
N GLY A 70 -0.32 -0.67 -13.77
CA GLY A 70 -0.84 0.54 -13.10
C GLY A 70 -2.05 0.28 -12.19
N PRO A 71 -2.69 1.34 -11.65
CA PRO A 71 -3.84 1.21 -10.76
C PRO A 71 -5.03 0.53 -11.45
N ARG A 72 -5.62 -0.46 -10.79
CA ARG A 72 -6.82 -1.14 -11.33
C ARG A 72 -8.06 -0.23 -11.26
N PRO A 73 -8.89 -0.15 -12.30
CA PRO A 73 -10.09 0.70 -12.32
C PRO A 73 -11.08 0.38 -11.18
N GLU A 74 -11.17 -0.90 -10.80
CA GLU A 74 -12.06 -1.39 -9.75
C GLU A 74 -11.48 -1.29 -8.33
N ALA A 75 -10.20 -0.91 -8.20
CA ALA A 75 -9.54 -0.83 -6.90
C ALA A 75 -10.12 0.30 -6.04
N TYR A 76 -10.22 0.05 -4.73
CA TYR A 76 -10.35 1.10 -3.73
C TYR A 76 -9.06 1.28 -2.93
N CYS A 77 -8.94 2.40 -2.22
CA CYS A 77 -7.76 2.70 -1.40
C CYS A 77 -7.40 1.56 -0.43
N ALA A 78 -6.23 0.94 -0.60
CA ALA A 78 -5.75 -0.14 0.25
C ALA A 78 -5.72 0.23 1.74
N CYS A 79 -5.46 1.51 2.06
CA CYS A 79 -5.40 2.02 3.44
C CYS A 79 -6.75 2.00 4.17
N ARG A 80 -7.87 1.86 3.47
CA ARG A 80 -9.20 1.75 4.09
C ARG A 80 -9.36 0.43 4.85
N ALA A 81 -8.67 -0.63 4.42
CA ALA A 81 -8.66 -1.91 5.13
C ALA A 81 -7.87 -1.86 6.46
N GLU A 82 -7.01 -0.84 6.63
CA GLU A 82 -6.17 -0.65 7.82
C GLU A 82 -6.67 0.52 8.71
N GLU A 83 -7.89 1.01 8.49
CA GLU A 83 -8.48 2.15 9.22
C GLU A 83 -7.55 3.38 9.31
N CYS A 84 -6.82 3.68 8.23
CA CYS A 84 -5.83 4.75 8.23
C CYS A 84 -6.40 6.07 8.76
N HIS A 85 -5.70 6.71 9.71
CA HIS A 85 -6.11 7.95 10.37
C HIS A 85 -6.40 9.12 9.41
N THR A 86 -5.91 9.10 8.16
CA THR A 86 -6.29 10.11 7.15
C THR A 86 -7.77 9.99 6.73
N HIS A 87 -8.41 8.87 7.05
CA HIS A 87 -9.86 8.62 6.94
C HIS A 87 -10.63 9.01 8.22
N ILE A 88 -10.08 9.85 9.12
CA ILE A 88 -10.80 10.35 10.32
C ILE A 88 -12.27 10.60 9.98
N ARG A 89 -13.15 9.92 10.72
CA ARG A 89 -14.61 10.05 10.60
C ARG A 89 -14.96 11.50 10.89
N ASN A 90 -15.58 12.19 9.93
CA ASN A 90 -16.10 13.54 10.17
C ASN A 90 -17.37 13.55 11.03
N ALA A 91 -17.88 12.39 11.44
CA ALA A 91 -19.12 12.31 12.21
C ALA A 91 -18.87 12.56 13.70
N GLY A 92 -19.48 13.61 14.25
CA GLY A 92 -19.61 13.81 15.69
C GLY A 92 -20.45 12.69 16.34
N PRO A 93 -20.55 12.65 17.69
CA PRO A 93 -21.11 11.51 18.45
C PRO A 93 -22.56 11.09 18.10
N ARG A 94 -23.28 11.87 17.30
CA ARG A 94 -24.69 11.65 16.94
C ARG A 94 -24.97 11.47 15.45
N GLU A 95 -23.96 11.56 14.58
CA GLU A 95 -24.17 11.35 13.13
C GLU A 95 -23.86 9.91 12.75
N ARG A 96 -24.80 9.27 12.03
CA ARG A 96 -24.60 7.95 11.43
C ARG A 96 -23.32 7.98 10.60
N ALA A 97 -22.33 7.16 10.96
CA ALA A 97 -21.01 7.15 10.35
C ALA A 97 -21.11 7.01 8.83
N VAL A 98 -20.93 8.13 8.10
CA VAL A 98 -20.75 8.08 6.65
C VAL A 98 -19.37 7.44 6.43
N PRO A 99 -19.26 6.37 5.62
CA PRO A 99 -17.96 5.80 5.31
C PRO A 99 -17.07 6.89 4.72
N SER A 100 -15.95 7.19 5.40
CA SER A 100 -15.03 8.25 4.99
C SER A 100 -14.61 8.02 3.55
N ARG A 101 -15.03 8.88 2.63
CA ARG A 101 -14.79 8.68 1.20
C ARG A 101 -13.31 8.93 0.90
N CYS A 102 -12.73 8.08 0.07
CA CYS A 102 -11.43 8.32 -0.54
C CYS A 102 -11.44 9.69 -1.24
N GLY A 103 -10.37 10.47 -1.11
CA GLY A 103 -10.24 11.77 -1.77
C GLY A 103 -9.35 11.66 -3.01
N GLY A 104 -9.94 11.83 -4.19
CA GLY A 104 -9.23 11.77 -5.48
C GLY A 104 -9.12 10.36 -6.09
N PRO A 105 -8.49 10.25 -7.28
CA PRO A 105 -8.33 8.99 -7.98
C PRO A 105 -7.46 8.01 -7.19
N VAL A 106 -7.61 6.72 -7.47
CA VAL A 106 -6.68 5.70 -6.99
C VAL A 106 -5.40 5.79 -7.81
N VAL A 107 -4.27 5.86 -7.11
CA VAL A 107 -2.92 5.96 -7.66
C VAL A 107 -2.08 4.81 -7.14
N MET A 108 -1.00 4.49 -7.83
CA MET A 108 0.04 3.61 -7.32
C MET A 108 1.05 4.50 -6.59
N ALA A 109 1.23 4.29 -5.29
CA ALA A 109 2.18 5.03 -4.49
C ALA A 109 3.26 4.09 -3.95
N VAL A 110 4.50 4.58 -3.89
CA VAL A 110 5.61 3.98 -3.17
C VAL A 110 5.88 4.80 -1.92
N ILE A 111 5.95 4.13 -0.79
CA ILE A 111 6.22 4.70 0.53
C ILE A 111 7.42 3.96 1.12
N ASN A 112 8.33 4.67 1.78
CA ASN A 112 9.42 4.04 2.53
C ASN A 112 9.53 4.57 3.96
N ASP A 113 10.04 3.71 4.83
CA ASP A 113 10.52 4.11 6.15
C ASP A 113 11.72 5.06 6.02
N ARG A 114 11.82 6.03 6.92
CA ARG A 114 12.96 6.97 6.93
C ARG A 114 14.29 6.29 7.21
N GLN A 115 14.27 5.17 7.95
CA GLN A 115 15.48 4.40 8.25
C GLN A 115 15.81 3.37 7.15
N GLY A 116 14.98 3.29 6.08
CA GLY A 116 15.20 2.35 4.99
C GLY A 116 15.06 0.89 5.42
N ARG A 117 14.18 0.62 6.40
CA ARG A 117 13.90 -0.74 6.88
C ARG A 117 12.73 -1.41 6.17
N TRP A 118 11.89 -0.63 5.48
CA TRP A 118 10.87 -1.19 4.61
C TRP A 118 10.46 -0.20 3.50
N TRP A 119 9.91 -0.78 2.44
CA TRP A 119 9.28 -0.08 1.31
C TRP A 119 7.94 -0.74 1.02
N ARG A 120 6.94 0.06 0.69
CA ARG A 120 5.59 -0.40 0.36
C ARG A 120 5.16 0.24 -0.94
N ALA A 121 4.75 -0.57 -1.90
CA ALA A 121 3.96 -0.12 -3.04
C ALA A 121 2.49 -0.45 -2.75
N LEU A 122 1.58 0.50 -2.98
CA LEU A 122 0.15 0.28 -2.76
C LEU A 122 -0.71 1.12 -3.69
N GLU A 123 -1.88 0.57 -4.04
CA GLU A 123 -2.98 1.31 -4.64
C GLU A 123 -3.73 2.07 -3.54
N CYS A 124 -3.59 3.39 -3.48
CA CYS A 124 -4.28 4.24 -2.51
C CYS A 124 -4.87 5.49 -3.18
N CYS A 125 -5.79 6.20 -2.52
CA CYS A 125 -6.31 7.44 -3.10
C CYS A 125 -5.26 8.57 -3.04
N ALA A 126 -5.30 9.50 -4.00
CA ALA A 126 -4.35 10.61 -4.08
C ALA A 126 -4.20 11.40 -2.78
N ARG A 127 -5.30 11.60 -2.02
CA ARG A 127 -5.25 12.23 -0.69
C ARG A 127 -4.45 11.42 0.34
N CYS A 128 -4.59 10.09 0.35
CA CYS A 128 -3.81 9.21 1.23
C CYS A 128 -2.33 9.19 0.84
N ALA A 129 -2.03 9.20 -0.46
CA ALA A 129 -0.66 9.33 -0.94
C ALA A 129 -0.03 10.64 -0.43
N ALA A 130 -0.72 11.77 -0.61
CA ALA A 130 -0.24 13.10 -0.18
C ALA A 130 -0.04 13.22 1.34
N ALA A 131 -0.76 12.44 2.15
CA ALA A 131 -0.59 12.45 3.60
C ALA A 131 0.73 11.81 4.08
N HIS A 132 1.39 11.02 3.23
CA HIS A 132 2.64 10.38 3.59
C HIS A 132 3.85 11.18 3.06
N SER A 133 4.65 11.75 3.96
CA SER A 133 5.79 12.61 3.57
C SER A 133 6.83 11.96 2.64
N SER A 134 6.97 10.63 2.67
CA SER A 134 7.85 9.88 1.77
C SER A 134 7.17 9.30 0.54
N ALA A 135 5.87 9.54 0.33
CA ALA A 135 5.16 8.99 -0.81
C ALA A 135 5.69 9.55 -2.14
N LYS A 136 5.81 8.65 -3.11
CA LYS A 136 6.02 8.96 -4.53
C LYS A 136 4.94 8.23 -5.33
N ILE A 137 4.22 8.95 -6.18
CA ILE A 137 3.29 8.34 -7.13
C ILE A 137 4.11 7.84 -8.32
N VAL A 138 3.84 6.62 -8.77
CA VAL A 138 4.58 5.90 -9.82
C VAL A 138 3.68 5.31 -10.88
#